data_AF-Q07458-F1
#
_entry.id   AF-Q07458-F1
#
_cell.length_a   1.000
_cell.length_b   1.000
_cell.length_c   1.000
_cell.angle_alpha   90.00
_cell.angle_beta   90.00
_cell.angle_gamma   90.00
#
_symmetry.space_group_name_H-M   'P 1'
#
loop_
_entity.id
_entity.type
_entity.pdbx_description
1 polymer ?
#
loop_
_entity_poly.entity_id
_entity_poly.type
_entity_poly.pdbx_seq_one_letter_code
_entity_poly.pdbx_strand_id
1 'polypeptide(L)'
;MSVSEQDPNRAYRETQSQIYKLQETLLNSARTKNKQEEGQESNTHSFPEQYMHYQNGRNSAYDLPNVSSQSVLAFTEKHYPNKLKNLGTLYYNRFKEGSFDEDSTSYSDRHSFPYNLYDNTLPPPFLPAIGIQNINNIATLKITYEDIQASFNNIESPRKRNNEIWGCDIYSDDSDPILVLRHCGFKIGAPSGGSFHKLRRTPVNVTNQDNVTGNLPLLEGTPFDLEVELLFLPTLQKYPSVKRFDITSREWGSEATVIHDGLSYGIYSIVIKQRLDRDKPHEPNGYIKNLKWT
;
A
#
# COMPACT_ATOMS: atom_id res chain seq x y z
N MET A 1 44.84 -33.47 23.10
CA MET A 1 43.98 -32.29 23.33
C MET A 1 42.93 -32.29 22.23
N SER A 2 41.67 -32.53 22.56
CA SER A 2 40.60 -32.66 21.56
C SER A 2 40.29 -31.28 20.97
N VAL A 3 40.63 -31.11 19.71
CA VAL A 3 40.27 -29.95 18.90
C VAL A 3 38.77 -30.06 18.62
N SER A 4 37.93 -29.46 19.46
CA SER A 4 36.57 -29.09 19.07
C SER A 4 36.69 -27.78 18.29
N GLU A 5 37.09 -27.90 17.02
CA GLU A 5 37.11 -26.79 16.06
C GLU A 5 35.73 -26.14 16.07
N GLN A 6 35.68 -24.89 16.55
CA GLN A 6 34.48 -24.07 16.53
C GLN A 6 34.11 -23.85 15.07
N ASP A 7 33.06 -24.54 14.59
CA ASP A 7 32.53 -24.37 13.24
C ASP A 7 32.20 -22.87 13.02
N PRO A 8 32.96 -22.15 12.18
CA PRO A 8 32.78 -20.71 11.97
C PRO A 8 31.42 -20.39 11.34
N ASN A 9 30.76 -21.38 10.74
CA ASN A 9 29.44 -21.25 10.13
C ASN A 9 28.29 -21.66 11.07
N ARG A 10 28.56 -21.92 12.36
CA ARG A 10 27.53 -22.32 13.32
C ARG A 10 26.41 -21.30 13.43
N ALA A 11 26.74 -20.02 13.59
CA ALA A 11 25.74 -18.94 13.70
C ALA A 11 24.89 -18.81 12.42
N TYR A 12 25.51 -18.99 11.26
CA TYR A 12 24.82 -18.98 9.97
C TYR A 12 23.85 -20.16 9.84
N ARG A 13 24.27 -21.38 10.23
CA ARG A 13 23.43 -22.59 10.23
C ARG A 13 22.28 -22.48 11.22
N GLU A 14 22.51 -21.91 12.41
CA GLU A 14 21.46 -21.67 13.40
C GLU A 14 20.40 -20.70 12.84
N THR A 15 20.83 -19.60 12.23
CA THR A 15 19.92 -18.62 11.61
C THR A 15 19.12 -19.23 10.46
N GLN A 16 19.77 -19.95 9.54
CA GLN A 16 19.10 -20.70 8.47
C GLN A 16 18.07 -21.70 9.02
N SER A 17 18.42 -22.44 10.07
CA SER A 17 17.51 -23.42 10.69
C SER A 17 16.28 -22.76 11.32
N GLN A 18 16.42 -21.54 11.87
CA GLN A 18 15.29 -20.78 12.41
C GLN A 18 14.36 -20.29 11.29
N ILE A 19 14.93 -19.80 10.18
CA ILE A 19 14.15 -19.36 9.01
C ILE A 19 13.34 -20.52 8.44
N TYR A 20 13.95 -21.71 8.26
CA TYR A 20 13.22 -22.88 7.78
C TYR A 20 12.12 -23.35 8.73
N LYS A 21 12.35 -23.32 10.05
CA LYS A 21 11.32 -23.64 11.05
C LYS A 21 10.14 -22.66 10.97
N LEU A 22 10.40 -21.38 10.73
CA LEU A 22 9.38 -20.34 10.57
C LEU A 22 8.56 -20.57 9.30
N GLN A 23 9.23 -20.84 8.17
CA GLN A 23 8.59 -21.16 6.89
C GLN A 23 7.73 -22.43 7.00
N GLU A 24 8.24 -23.48 7.66
CA GLU A 24 7.49 -24.71 7.90
C GLU A 24 6.27 -24.48 8.80
N THR A 25 6.40 -23.68 9.86
CA THR A 25 5.28 -23.31 10.74
C THR A 25 4.21 -22.53 9.99
N LEU A 26 4.60 -21.58 9.13
CA LEU A 26 3.68 -20.81 8.28
C LEU A 26 2.97 -21.71 7.26
N LEU A 27 3.71 -22.62 6.60
CA LEU A 27 3.15 -23.58 5.64
C LEU A 27 2.20 -24.56 6.31
N ASN A 28 2.56 -25.08 7.49
CA ASN A 28 1.71 -25.98 8.26
C ASN A 28 0.44 -25.25 8.72
N SER A 29 0.55 -24.00 9.17
CA SER A 29 -0.61 -23.17 9.56
C SER A 29 -1.55 -22.91 8.39
N ALA A 30 -1.01 -22.62 7.21
CA ALA A 30 -1.81 -22.46 5.99
C ALA A 30 -2.48 -23.79 5.58
N ARG A 31 -1.76 -24.91 5.70
CA ARG A 31 -2.31 -26.24 5.40
C ARG A 31 -3.38 -26.68 6.42
N THR A 32 -3.22 -26.42 7.72
CA THR A 32 -4.28 -26.72 8.70
C THR A 32 -5.49 -25.86 8.48
N LYS A 33 -5.31 -24.57 8.13
CA LYS A 33 -6.43 -23.70 7.75
C LYS A 33 -7.17 -24.23 6.52
N ASN A 34 -6.45 -24.60 5.46
CA ASN A 34 -7.07 -25.16 4.25
C ASN A 34 -7.70 -26.54 4.50
N LYS A 35 -7.11 -27.39 5.35
CA LYS A 35 -7.72 -28.69 5.73
C LYS A 35 -8.96 -28.53 6.63
N GLN A 36 -9.03 -27.48 7.45
CA GLN A 36 -10.23 -27.15 8.21
C GLN A 36 -11.34 -26.62 7.30
N GLU A 37 -10.98 -25.94 6.20
CA GLU A 37 -11.92 -25.43 5.19
C GLU A 37 -12.38 -26.53 4.21
N GLU A 38 -11.58 -27.57 3.94
CA GLU A 38 -11.94 -28.65 3.00
C GLU A 38 -12.42 -29.97 3.66
N GLY A 39 -12.41 -30.07 4.99
CA GLY A 39 -12.67 -31.33 5.72
C GLY A 39 -14.05 -31.49 6.38
N GLN A 40 -14.98 -30.55 6.22
CA GLN A 40 -16.33 -30.66 6.81
C GLN A 40 -17.34 -31.35 5.87
N GLU A 41 -17.03 -32.58 5.45
CA GLU A 41 -18.05 -33.60 5.12
C GLU A 41 -17.59 -34.98 5.65
N SER A 42 -18.40 -35.56 6.56
CA SER A 42 -18.43 -36.95 7.06
C SER A 42 -17.60 -37.39 8.32
N ASN A 43 -18.38 -37.58 9.41
CA ASN A 43 -18.40 -38.68 10.40
C ASN A 43 -17.38 -38.85 11.57
N THR A 44 -17.91 -38.57 12.78
CA THR A 44 -17.88 -39.34 14.06
C THR A 44 -16.55 -39.77 14.72
N HIS A 45 -16.14 -39.09 15.81
CA HIS A 45 -16.18 -39.60 17.22
C HIS A 45 -15.44 -38.65 18.20
N SER A 46 -16.17 -38.16 19.23
CA SER A 46 -15.85 -38.01 20.69
C SER A 46 -14.39 -37.81 21.13
N PHE A 47 -13.95 -36.87 21.99
CA PHE A 47 -14.41 -36.15 23.23
C PHE A 47 -13.29 -35.12 23.59
N PRO A 48 -13.34 -34.26 24.64
CA PRO A 48 -14.46 -33.83 25.48
C PRO A 48 -14.59 -32.29 25.61
N GLU A 49 -15.72 -31.93 26.23
CA GLU A 49 -16.22 -30.63 26.65
C GLU A 49 -15.26 -29.79 27.49
N GLN A 50 -15.13 -28.50 27.14
CA GLN A 50 -15.32 -27.39 28.07
C GLN A 50 -15.55 -26.09 27.27
N TYR A 51 -16.77 -25.59 27.37
CA TYR A 51 -17.27 -24.37 26.76
C TYR A 51 -16.61 -23.12 27.35
N MET A 52 -16.35 -22.11 26.52
CA MET A 52 -16.77 -20.74 26.85
C MET A 52 -17.42 -20.07 25.63
N HIS A 53 -18.72 -19.94 25.80
CA HIS A 53 -19.77 -19.36 25.00
C HIS A 53 -19.48 -17.91 24.55
N TYR A 54 -19.28 -17.70 23.25
CA TYR A 54 -19.70 -16.48 22.57
C TYR A 54 -20.65 -16.89 21.45
N GLN A 55 -21.93 -17.04 21.79
CA GLN A 55 -23.00 -17.05 20.80
C GLN A 55 -23.59 -15.64 20.65
N ASN A 56 -23.96 -15.35 19.41
CA ASN A 56 -24.98 -14.38 19.01
C ASN A 56 -24.63 -12.90 19.09
N GLY A 57 -23.73 -12.50 18.19
CA GLY A 57 -23.86 -11.21 17.51
C GLY A 57 -23.99 -11.46 16.01
N ARG A 58 -25.23 -11.50 15.49
CA ARG A 58 -25.49 -11.23 14.07
C ARG A 58 -25.14 -9.75 13.83
N ASN A 59 -23.85 -9.42 13.81
CA ASN A 59 -23.40 -8.11 13.43
C ASN A 59 -23.57 -8.03 11.91
N SER A 60 -24.44 -7.11 11.50
CA SER A 60 -24.67 -6.69 10.12
C SER A 60 -23.36 -6.75 9.31
N ALA A 61 -23.40 -7.36 8.13
CA ALA A 61 -22.24 -7.68 7.31
C ALA A 61 -21.39 -6.49 6.82
N TYR A 62 -21.64 -5.25 7.27
CA TYR A 62 -20.84 -4.08 6.93
C TYR A 62 -20.76 -3.06 8.07
N ASP A 63 -20.51 -3.51 9.31
CA ASP A 63 -20.07 -2.61 10.38
C ASP A 63 -18.58 -2.29 10.18
N LEU A 64 -18.28 -1.48 9.14
CA LEU A 64 -16.93 -0.99 8.91
C LEU A 64 -16.50 -0.16 10.12
N PRO A 65 -15.30 -0.36 10.69
CA PRO A 65 -14.81 0.52 11.75
C PRO A 65 -14.85 1.96 11.24
N ASN A 66 -15.64 2.80 11.90
CA ASN A 66 -15.73 4.22 11.58
C ASN A 66 -14.47 4.92 12.11
N VAL A 67 -13.38 4.80 11.36
CA VAL A 67 -12.17 5.58 11.57
C VAL A 67 -12.45 7.00 11.06
N SER A 68 -12.30 7.99 11.95
CA SER A 68 -12.48 9.40 11.61
C SER A 68 -11.13 10.11 11.63
N SER A 69 -10.76 10.70 10.50
CA SER A 69 -9.57 11.55 10.33
C SER A 69 -9.75 12.98 10.87
N GLN A 70 -10.95 13.34 11.34
CA GLN A 70 -11.32 14.74 11.62
C GLN A 70 -10.46 15.40 12.70
N SER A 71 -10.08 14.67 13.74
CA SER A 71 -9.24 15.20 14.83
C SER A 71 -7.85 15.57 14.34
N VAL A 72 -7.25 14.74 13.47
CA VAL A 72 -5.94 15.00 12.87
C VAL A 72 -6.01 16.19 11.93
N LEU A 73 -7.05 16.28 11.09
CA LEU A 73 -7.22 17.41 10.17
C LEU A 73 -7.40 18.74 10.93
N ALA A 74 -8.22 18.75 11.98
CA ALA A 74 -8.40 19.92 12.83
C ALA A 74 -7.11 20.31 13.58
N PHE A 75 -6.33 19.31 14.04
CA PHE A 75 -5.02 19.55 14.64
C PHE A 75 -4.05 20.17 13.63
N THR A 76 -4.00 19.63 12.41
CA THR A 76 -3.13 20.14 11.33
C THR A 76 -3.49 21.58 10.98
N GLU A 77 -4.77 21.90 10.78
CA GLU A 77 -5.22 23.26 10.47
C GLU A 77 -4.84 24.26 11.56
N LYS A 78 -4.95 23.86 12.84
CA LYS A 78 -4.61 24.70 13.98
C LYS A 78 -3.10 24.94 14.13
N HIS A 79 -2.28 23.91 13.95
CA HIS A 79 -0.84 23.97 14.25
C HIS A 79 0.04 24.26 13.03
N TYR A 80 -0.49 24.09 11.82
CA TYR A 80 0.21 24.32 10.56
C TYR A 80 -0.65 25.22 9.66
N PRO A 81 -0.92 26.48 10.06
CA PRO A 81 -1.84 27.39 9.36
C PRO A 81 -1.32 27.91 8.01
N ASN A 82 -0.28 27.28 7.46
CA ASN A 82 0.27 27.66 6.18
C ASN A 82 -0.78 27.51 5.08
N LYS A 83 -0.83 28.47 4.16
CA LYS A 83 -1.62 28.33 2.95
C LYS A 83 -1.12 27.09 2.20
N LEU A 84 -2.05 26.24 1.76
CA LEU A 84 -1.77 25.06 0.97
C LEU A 84 -0.88 25.42 -0.24
N LYS A 85 0.33 24.88 -0.28
CA LYS A 85 1.25 25.00 -1.42
C LYS A 85 1.42 23.65 -2.08
N ASN A 86 1.58 23.65 -3.39
CA ASN A 86 1.97 22.45 -4.13
C ASN A 86 3.50 22.34 -4.13
N LEU A 87 4.02 21.24 -3.61
CA LEU A 87 5.46 20.94 -3.53
C LEU A 87 6.05 20.57 -4.89
N GLY A 88 5.24 20.06 -5.80
CA GLY A 88 5.68 19.61 -7.11
C GLY A 88 4.89 18.39 -7.61
N THR A 89 5.36 17.83 -8.73
CA THR A 89 4.77 16.64 -9.33
C THR A 89 5.66 15.42 -9.13
N LEU A 90 5.09 14.35 -8.60
CA LEU A 90 5.68 13.02 -8.53
C LEU A 90 5.10 12.15 -9.65
N TYR A 91 5.95 11.33 -10.27
CA TYR A 91 5.51 10.29 -11.21
C TYR A 91 5.58 8.95 -10.52
N TYR A 92 4.45 8.25 -10.47
CA TYR A 92 4.39 6.95 -9.83
C TYR A 92 5.35 5.97 -10.51
N ASN A 93 6.05 5.19 -9.69
CA ASN A 93 6.84 4.06 -10.15
C ASN A 93 6.77 2.92 -9.13
N ARG A 94 6.46 1.72 -9.63
CA ARG A 94 6.29 0.52 -8.79
C ARG A 94 7.60 -0.04 -8.21
N PHE A 95 8.75 0.35 -8.75
CA PHE A 95 10.07 -0.13 -8.34
C PHE A 95 10.95 0.97 -7.73
N LYS A 96 10.59 2.24 -7.92
CA LYS A 96 11.42 3.39 -7.53
C LYS A 96 10.73 4.25 -6.50
N GLU A 97 11.56 4.96 -5.76
CA GLU A 97 11.19 6.16 -5.03
C GLU A 97 10.87 7.27 -6.05
N GLY A 98 9.80 8.04 -5.80
CA GLY A 98 9.43 9.20 -6.58
C GLY A 98 10.39 10.36 -6.31
N SER A 99 10.57 11.22 -7.31
CA SER A 99 11.32 12.46 -7.19
C SER A 99 10.47 13.64 -7.62
N PHE A 100 10.66 14.78 -6.96
CA PHE A 100 10.09 16.06 -7.39
C PHE A 100 10.91 16.70 -8.52
N ASP A 101 12.15 16.25 -8.72
CA ASP A 101 13.01 16.69 -9.82
C ASP A 101 12.66 15.93 -11.10
N GLU A 102 12.46 16.64 -12.22
CA GLU A 102 12.18 16.04 -13.53
C GLU A 102 13.33 15.14 -14.02
N ASP A 103 14.55 15.37 -13.54
CA ASP A 103 15.79 14.71 -13.98
C ASP A 103 16.10 13.37 -13.27
N SER A 104 15.10 12.65 -12.76
CA SER A 104 15.35 11.50 -11.87
C SER A 104 16.05 10.31 -12.57
N THR A 105 17.37 10.34 -12.60
CA THR A 105 18.30 9.23 -12.86
C THR A 105 18.45 8.29 -11.65
N SER A 106 17.62 8.44 -10.60
CA SER A 106 17.80 7.80 -9.29
C SER A 106 17.81 6.27 -9.30
N TYR A 107 17.41 5.62 -10.41
CA TYR A 107 17.51 4.15 -10.54
C TYR A 107 18.82 3.67 -11.15
N SER A 108 19.38 4.40 -12.11
CA SER A 108 20.68 4.02 -12.69
C SER A 108 21.79 4.16 -11.66
N ASP A 109 21.68 5.10 -10.74
CA ASP A 109 22.72 5.35 -9.74
C ASP A 109 22.82 4.22 -8.70
N ARG A 110 21.70 3.56 -8.33
CA ARG A 110 21.72 2.45 -7.35
C ARG A 110 22.10 1.08 -7.96
N HIS A 111 22.05 0.95 -9.29
CA HIS A 111 22.48 -0.26 -9.99
C HIS A 111 23.78 -0.07 -10.78
N SER A 112 24.56 0.96 -10.46
CA SER A 112 25.94 1.04 -10.94
C SER A 112 26.68 -0.23 -10.51
N PHE A 113 27.26 -0.93 -11.48
CA PHE A 113 28.06 -2.12 -11.21
C PHE A 113 29.18 -1.77 -10.21
N PRO A 114 29.44 -2.61 -9.18
CA PRO A 114 28.88 -3.94 -8.97
C PRO A 114 27.48 -3.93 -8.34
N TYR A 115 26.59 -4.77 -8.90
CA TYR A 115 25.25 -4.98 -8.34
C TYR A 115 25.35 -5.48 -6.91
N ASN A 116 24.67 -4.81 -5.98
CA ASN A 116 24.43 -5.39 -4.67
C ASN A 116 23.32 -6.44 -4.81
N LEU A 117 23.67 -7.70 -5.04
CA LEU A 117 22.69 -8.81 -5.13
C LEU A 117 21.96 -9.06 -3.80
N TYR A 118 22.44 -8.51 -2.69
CA TYR A 118 21.71 -8.51 -1.42
C TYR A 118 20.59 -7.46 -1.40
N ASP A 119 20.60 -6.52 -2.35
CA ASP A 119 19.55 -5.51 -2.59
C ASP A 119 18.41 -6.06 -3.47
N ASN A 120 18.17 -7.37 -3.41
CA ASN A 120 16.90 -8.01 -3.79
C ASN A 120 15.78 -7.69 -2.77
N THR A 121 16.01 -6.66 -1.95
CA THR A 121 15.11 -6.14 -0.95
C THR A 121 13.88 -5.55 -1.65
N LEU A 122 12.78 -5.50 -0.91
CA LEU A 122 11.56 -4.81 -1.35
C LEU A 122 11.92 -3.44 -1.94
N PRO A 123 11.18 -2.96 -2.97
CA PRO A 123 11.43 -1.62 -3.48
C PRO A 123 11.39 -0.61 -2.32
N PRO A 124 12.22 0.44 -2.33
CA PRO A 124 12.15 1.49 -1.31
C PRO A 124 10.74 2.08 -1.28
N PRO A 125 10.30 2.72 -0.19
CA PRO A 125 9.05 3.48 -0.16
C PRO A 125 8.90 4.37 -1.41
N PHE A 126 7.68 4.45 -1.94
CA PHE A 126 7.46 5.26 -3.15
C PHE A 126 7.63 6.74 -2.85
N LEU A 127 7.06 7.23 -1.76
CA LEU A 127 7.20 8.64 -1.41
C LEU A 127 8.65 8.88 -0.95
N PRO A 128 9.30 9.96 -1.43
CA PRO A 128 10.59 10.33 -0.92
C PRO A 128 10.49 10.78 0.54
N ALA A 129 11.63 10.89 1.21
CA ALA A 129 11.66 11.50 2.54
C ALA A 129 11.18 12.96 2.47
N ILE A 130 9.99 13.23 3.03
CA ILE A 130 9.40 14.57 3.06
C ILE A 130 9.59 15.15 4.45
N GLY A 131 10.32 16.27 4.54
CA GLY A 131 10.60 16.92 5.82
C GLY A 131 9.35 17.52 6.49
N ILE A 132 9.35 17.57 7.83
CA ILE A 132 8.26 18.06 8.67
C ILE A 132 7.79 19.50 8.36
N GLN A 133 8.65 20.32 7.74
CA GLN A 133 8.30 21.66 7.27
C GLN A 133 7.24 21.66 6.16
N ASN A 134 7.03 20.50 5.51
CA ASN A 134 6.09 20.34 4.41
C ASN A 134 4.70 19.84 4.86
N ILE A 135 4.46 19.70 6.16
CA ILE A 135 3.12 19.40 6.69
C ILE A 135 2.12 20.48 6.22
N ASN A 136 0.90 20.04 5.90
CA ASN A 136 -0.17 20.86 5.34
C ASN A 136 0.14 21.45 3.96
N ASN A 137 0.96 20.75 3.17
CA ASN A 137 1.14 21.01 1.73
C ASN A 137 0.67 19.81 0.91
N ILE A 138 0.46 20.04 -0.38
CA ILE A 138 0.09 18.99 -1.33
C ILE A 138 1.24 18.64 -2.27
N ALA A 139 1.27 17.41 -2.75
CA ALA A 139 2.00 17.02 -3.95
C ALA A 139 1.05 16.45 -4.99
N THR A 140 1.32 16.74 -6.25
CA THR A 140 0.59 16.13 -7.37
C THR A 140 1.26 14.81 -7.74
N LEU A 141 0.54 13.70 -7.67
CA LEU A 141 0.99 12.39 -8.09
C LEU A 141 0.34 12.03 -9.43
N LYS A 142 1.15 11.74 -10.45
CA LYS A 142 0.71 11.22 -11.73
C LYS A 142 0.88 9.71 -11.78
N ILE A 143 -0.19 8.99 -12.07
CA ILE A 143 -0.21 7.52 -12.15
C ILE A 143 -0.71 7.11 -13.53
N THR A 144 0.06 6.26 -14.20
CA THR A 144 -0.29 5.79 -15.54
C THR A 144 -1.36 4.70 -15.49
N TYR A 145 -2.16 4.58 -16.54
CA TYR A 145 -3.09 3.47 -16.72
C TYR A 145 -2.44 2.10 -16.47
N GLU A 146 -1.25 1.91 -17.02
CA GLU A 146 -0.50 0.67 -16.99
C GLU A 146 -0.06 0.30 -15.57
N ASP A 147 0.30 1.29 -14.75
CA ASP A 147 0.63 1.09 -13.33
C ASP A 147 -0.61 0.75 -12.48
N ILE A 148 -1.74 1.38 -12.78
CA ILE A 148 -3.02 1.08 -12.13
C ILE A 148 -3.42 -0.36 -12.48
N GLN A 149 -3.44 -0.73 -13.77
CA GLN A 149 -3.75 -2.10 -14.19
C GLN A 149 -2.82 -3.13 -13.56
N ALA A 150 -1.51 -2.87 -13.55
CA ALA A 150 -0.53 -3.75 -12.94
C ALA A 150 -0.82 -4.01 -11.46
N SER A 151 -1.08 -2.97 -10.67
CA SER A 151 -1.41 -3.10 -9.24
C SER A 151 -2.77 -3.79 -9.01
N PHE A 152 -3.78 -3.50 -9.83
CA PHE A 152 -5.10 -4.12 -9.72
C PHE A 152 -5.07 -5.62 -10.05
N ASN A 153 -4.31 -6.00 -11.08
CA ASN A 153 -4.17 -7.38 -11.54
C ASN A 153 -3.04 -8.15 -10.85
N ASN A 154 -2.31 -7.52 -9.92
CA ASN A 154 -1.15 -8.07 -9.23
C ASN A 154 -0.03 -8.54 -10.18
N ILE A 155 0.19 -7.82 -11.27
CA ILE A 155 1.21 -8.10 -12.30
C ILE A 155 2.38 -7.14 -12.08
N GLU A 156 3.59 -7.68 -11.87
CA GLU A 156 4.81 -6.86 -11.68
C GLU A 156 4.64 -5.78 -10.60
N SER A 157 3.82 -6.03 -9.57
CA SER A 157 3.45 -5.05 -8.55
C SER A 157 3.99 -5.46 -7.18
N PRO A 158 5.30 -5.28 -6.92
CA PRO A 158 5.93 -5.70 -5.66
C PRO A 158 5.25 -5.07 -4.44
N ARG A 159 4.90 -3.78 -4.53
CA ARG A 159 4.20 -3.03 -3.47
C ARG A 159 2.85 -3.63 -3.09
N LYS A 160 2.06 -4.03 -4.11
CA LYS A 160 0.79 -4.76 -3.93
C LYS A 160 1.02 -6.11 -3.27
N ARG A 161 1.99 -6.89 -3.75
CA ARG A 161 2.31 -8.23 -3.23
C ARG A 161 2.76 -8.19 -1.77
N ASN A 162 3.50 -7.16 -1.39
CA ASN A 162 3.95 -6.92 -0.02
C ASN A 162 2.89 -6.24 0.87
N ASN A 163 1.73 -5.89 0.30
CA ASN A 163 0.65 -5.17 0.97
C ASN A 163 1.17 -3.90 1.68
N GLU A 164 1.90 -3.06 0.93
CA GLU A 164 2.48 -1.79 1.39
C GLU A 164 1.39 -0.74 1.63
N ILE A 165 0.59 -0.93 2.67
CA ILE A 165 -0.47 0.01 3.07
C ILE A 165 -0.66 -0.06 4.57
N TRP A 166 -0.51 1.08 5.25
CA TRP A 166 -0.64 1.19 6.70
C TRP A 166 -1.59 2.34 7.04
N GLY A 167 -2.59 2.06 7.88
CA GLY A 167 -3.58 3.06 8.28
C GLY A 167 -4.86 3.08 7.46
N CYS A 168 -5.66 4.10 7.67
CA CYS A 168 -7.01 4.23 7.13
C CYS A 168 -7.43 5.70 7.16
N ASP A 169 -7.92 6.22 6.02
CA ASP A 169 -8.16 7.66 5.74
C ASP A 169 -6.90 8.54 5.76
N ILE A 170 -6.01 8.29 6.71
CA ILE A 170 -4.66 8.82 6.81
C ILE A 170 -3.70 7.63 6.85
N TYR A 171 -2.69 7.69 6.00
CA TYR A 171 -1.76 6.61 5.71
C TYR A 171 -0.34 7.05 6.04
N SER A 172 0.53 6.11 6.39
CA SER A 172 1.97 6.40 6.51
C SER A 172 2.55 6.62 5.11
N ASP A 173 3.62 7.41 4.99
CA ASP A 173 4.35 7.64 3.74
C ASP A 173 4.95 6.37 3.11
N ASP A 174 5.14 5.31 3.89
CA ASP A 174 5.48 3.97 3.38
C ASP A 174 4.36 3.32 2.56
N SER A 175 3.12 3.84 2.65
CA SER A 175 1.97 3.26 1.94
C SER A 175 2.00 3.59 0.45
N ASP A 176 1.83 2.56 -0.37
CA ASP A 176 1.66 2.66 -1.81
C ASP A 176 0.40 3.46 -2.19
N PRO A 177 0.53 4.56 -2.96
CA PRO A 177 -0.61 5.39 -3.32
C PRO A 177 -1.72 4.65 -4.09
N ILE A 178 -1.40 3.64 -4.89
CA ILE A 178 -2.43 2.88 -5.62
C ILE A 178 -3.22 1.99 -4.65
N LEU A 179 -2.55 1.35 -3.69
CA LEU A 179 -3.22 0.64 -2.60
C LEU A 179 -4.11 1.57 -1.79
N VAL A 180 -3.64 2.78 -1.48
CA VAL A 180 -4.41 3.80 -0.76
C VAL A 180 -5.66 4.20 -1.55
N LEU A 181 -5.54 4.48 -2.84
CA LEU A 181 -6.69 4.77 -3.71
C LEU A 181 -7.73 3.66 -3.68
N ARG A 182 -7.31 2.40 -3.81
CA ARG A 182 -8.19 1.24 -3.72
C ARG A 182 -8.88 1.13 -2.37
N HIS A 183 -8.12 1.33 -1.29
CA HIS A 183 -8.65 1.30 0.08
C HIS A 183 -9.60 2.47 0.38
N CYS A 184 -9.50 3.59 -0.35
CA CYS A 184 -10.46 4.70 -0.32
C CYS A 184 -11.67 4.47 -1.25
N GLY A 185 -11.72 3.37 -1.99
CA GLY A 185 -12.86 2.98 -2.83
C GLY A 185 -12.73 3.35 -4.31
N PHE A 186 -11.54 3.72 -4.77
CA PHE A 186 -11.28 3.84 -6.20
C PHE A 186 -11.26 2.46 -6.87
N LYS A 187 -11.99 2.32 -7.97
CA LYS A 187 -12.06 1.08 -8.77
C LYS A 187 -11.91 1.38 -10.26
N ILE A 188 -11.33 0.44 -10.99
CA ILE A 188 -11.34 0.43 -12.45
C ILE A 188 -12.67 -0.19 -12.91
N GLY A 189 -13.28 0.37 -13.95
CA GLY A 189 -14.52 -0.12 -14.54
C GLY A 189 -15.77 0.60 -14.07
N ALA A 190 -16.91 0.25 -14.68
CA ALA A 190 -18.18 0.92 -14.42
C ALA A 190 -18.50 0.96 -12.91
N PRO A 191 -19.08 2.05 -12.40
CA PRO A 191 -19.63 2.05 -11.06
C PRO A 191 -20.77 1.03 -11.02
N SER A 192 -20.45 -0.23 -10.66
CA SER A 192 -21.47 -1.23 -10.35
C SER A 192 -22.43 -0.56 -9.38
N GLY A 193 -23.71 -0.48 -9.73
CA GLY A 193 -24.76 0.23 -8.98
C GLY A 193 -25.12 -0.44 -7.65
N GLY A 194 -24.13 -0.95 -6.93
CA GLY A 194 -24.31 -1.39 -5.55
C GLY A 194 -24.64 -0.20 -4.67
N SER A 195 -25.54 -0.42 -3.72
CA SER A 195 -25.90 0.52 -2.66
C SER A 195 -24.69 0.79 -1.76
N PHE A 196 -23.70 1.54 -2.25
CA PHE A 196 -22.48 1.83 -1.51
C PHE A 196 -22.73 3.05 -0.62
N HIS A 197 -22.42 2.91 0.67
CA HIS A 197 -22.18 4.04 1.56
C HIS A 197 -21.43 5.16 0.81
N LYS A 198 -21.78 6.42 1.09
CA LYS A 198 -21.15 7.61 0.50
C LYS A 198 -19.64 7.37 0.37
N LEU A 199 -19.16 7.23 -0.86
CA LEU A 199 -17.74 7.01 -1.13
C LEU A 199 -16.96 8.17 -0.50
N ARG A 200 -15.88 7.84 0.20
CA ARG A 200 -14.96 8.81 0.81
C ARG A 200 -13.60 8.65 0.13
N ARG A 201 -13.55 8.82 -1.19
CA ARG A 201 -12.32 8.59 -1.98
C ARG A 201 -11.22 9.62 -1.69
N THR A 202 -11.60 10.78 -1.15
CA THR A 202 -10.68 11.87 -0.83
C THR A 202 -10.85 12.31 0.63
N PRO A 203 -10.56 11.42 1.61
CA PRO A 203 -11.02 11.58 2.99
C PRO A 203 -10.41 12.77 3.73
N VAL A 204 -9.29 13.32 3.26
CA VAL A 204 -8.62 14.49 3.87
C VAL A 204 -9.08 15.82 3.30
N ASN A 205 -9.93 15.81 2.27
CA ASN A 205 -10.60 17.00 1.79
C ASN A 205 -11.89 17.24 2.58
N VAL A 206 -11.79 18.10 3.59
CA VAL A 206 -12.90 18.41 4.51
C VAL A 206 -14.10 19.01 3.78
N THR A 207 -13.87 19.78 2.70
CA THR A 207 -14.94 20.44 1.92
C THR A 207 -15.69 19.47 1.01
N ASN A 208 -14.97 18.50 0.43
CA ASN A 208 -15.53 17.47 -0.43
C ASN A 208 -14.73 16.16 -0.28
N GLN A 209 -15.25 15.26 0.56
CA GLN A 209 -14.61 13.96 0.83
C GLN A 209 -14.69 12.94 -0.32
N ASP A 210 -15.30 13.34 -1.44
CA ASP A 210 -15.38 12.55 -2.67
C ASP A 210 -15.05 13.42 -3.90
N ASN A 211 -13.98 14.21 -3.80
CA ASN A 211 -13.52 15.13 -4.83
C ASN A 211 -12.84 14.39 -5.99
N VAL A 212 -13.66 13.70 -6.78
CA VAL A 212 -13.24 13.00 -7.99
C VAL A 212 -13.79 13.71 -9.22
N THR A 213 -12.90 14.14 -10.11
CA THR A 213 -13.24 14.82 -11.36
C THR A 213 -12.81 13.98 -12.56
N GLY A 214 -13.48 14.18 -13.70
CA GLY A 214 -13.32 13.33 -14.88
C GLY A 214 -14.15 12.05 -14.79
N ASN A 215 -14.40 11.43 -15.94
CA ASN A 215 -15.19 10.22 -16.04
C ASN A 215 -14.28 9.03 -16.34
N LEU A 216 -14.51 7.90 -15.66
CA LEU A 216 -13.95 6.63 -16.10
C LEU A 216 -14.45 6.34 -17.52
N PRO A 217 -13.60 5.82 -18.43
CA PRO A 217 -14.05 5.38 -19.72
C PRO A 217 -15.17 4.33 -19.61
N LEU A 218 -16.20 4.46 -20.46
CA LEU A 218 -17.32 3.52 -20.49
C LEU A 218 -16.88 2.15 -21.02
N LEU A 219 -15.98 2.15 -22.01
CA LEU A 219 -15.43 0.92 -22.59
C LEU A 219 -14.28 0.43 -21.71
N GLU A 220 -14.45 -0.77 -21.17
CA GLU A 220 -13.41 -1.49 -20.45
C GLU A 220 -12.14 -1.62 -21.30
N GLY A 221 -10.97 -1.44 -20.68
CA GLY A 221 -9.69 -1.45 -21.39
C GLY A 221 -9.29 -0.11 -22.02
N THR A 222 -10.16 0.91 -22.03
CA THR A 222 -9.76 2.24 -22.53
C THR A 222 -8.74 2.88 -21.57
N PRO A 223 -7.58 3.34 -22.07
CA PRO A 223 -6.54 3.89 -21.23
C PRO A 223 -6.92 5.24 -20.62
N PHE A 224 -6.62 5.41 -19.33
CA PHE A 224 -6.76 6.66 -18.60
C PHE A 224 -5.65 6.78 -17.56
N ASP A 225 -5.22 8.00 -17.31
CA ASP A 225 -4.27 8.33 -16.26
C ASP A 225 -4.98 8.98 -15.08
N LEU A 226 -4.32 8.94 -13.92
CA LEU A 226 -4.76 9.64 -12.74
C LEU A 226 -3.79 10.75 -12.39
N GLU A 227 -4.34 11.90 -12.04
CA GLU A 227 -3.65 12.94 -11.30
C GLU A 227 -4.28 13.03 -9.91
N VAL A 228 -3.49 12.78 -8.89
CA VAL A 228 -3.95 12.63 -7.52
C VAL A 228 -3.22 13.65 -6.65
N GLU A 229 -3.94 14.42 -5.87
CA GLU A 229 -3.30 15.31 -4.90
C GLU A 229 -3.19 14.60 -3.55
N LEU A 230 -1.98 14.52 -3.01
CA LEU A 230 -1.68 13.97 -1.70
C LEU A 230 -1.48 15.13 -0.71
N LEU A 231 -2.24 15.17 0.37
CA LEU A 231 -2.02 16.12 1.47
C LEU A 231 -1.09 15.50 2.51
N PHE A 232 0.02 16.15 2.81
CA PHE A 232 0.93 15.70 3.87
C PHE A 232 0.48 16.18 5.24
N LEU A 233 0.55 15.27 6.20
CA LEU A 233 0.02 15.39 7.56
C LEU A 233 1.11 15.02 8.56
N PRO A 234 1.00 15.48 9.82
CA PRO A 234 1.91 15.07 10.88
C PRO A 234 1.92 13.55 11.03
N THR A 235 3.08 13.02 11.39
CA THR A 235 3.27 11.60 11.72
C THR A 235 2.30 11.17 12.81
N LEU A 236 1.55 10.10 12.54
CA LEU A 236 0.70 9.48 13.55
C LEU A 236 1.50 8.53 14.44
N GLN A 237 1.17 8.51 15.73
CA GLN A 237 1.71 7.54 16.68
C GLN A 237 1.21 6.12 16.39
N LYS A 238 0.00 5.99 15.84
CA LYS A 238 -0.66 4.72 15.53
C LYS A 238 -1.45 4.81 14.23
N TYR A 239 -1.29 3.80 13.40
CA TYR A 239 -2.03 3.55 12.18
C TYR A 239 -2.86 2.28 12.36
N PRO A 240 -4.20 2.34 12.31
CA PRO A 240 -5.05 1.17 12.51
C PRO A 240 -5.06 0.24 11.29
N SER A 241 -5.14 -1.08 11.53
CA SER A 241 -5.48 -2.05 10.48
C SER A 241 -6.98 -2.05 10.23
N VAL A 242 -7.38 -1.84 8.97
CA VAL A 242 -8.80 -1.81 8.57
C VAL A 242 -8.95 -2.56 7.25
N LYS A 243 -10.04 -3.33 7.11
CA LYS A 243 -10.43 -3.94 5.83
C LYS A 243 -11.46 -3.06 5.11
N ARG A 244 -11.14 -2.57 3.91
CA ARG A 244 -12.06 -1.85 3.00
C ARG A 244 -11.82 -2.29 1.55
N PHE A 245 -12.90 -2.43 0.79
CA PHE A 245 -12.85 -2.74 -0.66
C PHE A 245 -11.89 -3.91 -0.98
N ASP A 246 -12.00 -4.99 -0.22
CA ASP A 246 -11.19 -6.22 -0.35
C ASP A 246 -9.67 -6.04 -0.13
N ILE A 247 -9.26 -4.98 0.55
CA ILE A 247 -7.89 -4.73 0.99
C ILE A 247 -7.87 -4.52 2.49
N THR A 248 -6.94 -5.17 3.18
CA THR A 248 -6.69 -4.95 4.60
C THR A 248 -5.41 -4.15 4.76
N SER A 249 -5.51 -2.95 5.32
CA SER A 249 -4.32 -2.18 5.71
C SER A 249 -3.64 -2.79 6.92
N ARG A 250 -2.32 -2.60 7.02
CA ARG A 250 -1.49 -3.04 8.12
C ARG A 250 -1.63 -2.07 9.30
N GLU A 251 -1.46 -2.61 10.51
CA GLU A 251 -1.31 -1.81 11.72
C GLU A 251 0.15 -1.36 11.88
N TRP A 252 0.35 -0.18 12.46
CA TRP A 252 1.65 0.30 12.94
C TRP A 252 1.44 1.09 14.23
N GLY A 253 2.32 0.97 15.22
CA GLY A 253 2.23 1.72 16.47
C GLY A 253 1.49 0.96 17.58
N SER A 254 1.44 -0.38 17.50
CA SER A 254 1.11 -1.23 18.64
C SER A 254 2.32 -1.36 19.58
N GLU A 255 2.11 -1.87 20.80
CA GLU A 255 3.16 -2.01 21.83
C GLU A 255 4.39 -2.80 21.37
N ALA A 256 4.24 -3.64 20.33
CA ALA A 256 5.30 -4.46 19.75
C ALA A 256 6.04 -3.80 18.57
N THR A 257 5.65 -2.57 18.17
CA THR A 257 6.19 -1.90 16.97
C THR A 257 6.86 -0.57 17.33
N VAL A 258 7.93 -0.25 16.61
CA VAL A 258 8.63 1.03 16.73
C VAL A 258 7.72 2.16 16.24
N ILE A 259 7.81 3.33 16.88
CA ILE A 259 7.11 4.54 16.43
C ILE A 259 7.59 4.89 15.02
N HIS A 260 6.65 5.11 14.11
CA HIS A 260 6.93 5.57 12.76
C HIS A 260 7.52 6.98 12.78
N ASP A 261 8.52 7.26 11.95
CA ASP A 261 9.24 8.54 11.91
C ASP A 261 9.01 9.35 10.62
N GLY A 262 8.43 8.74 9.58
CA GLY A 262 7.98 9.41 8.35
C GLY A 262 6.68 10.19 8.52
N LEU A 263 6.34 11.04 7.54
CA LEU A 263 5.09 11.79 7.57
C LEU A 263 3.89 10.88 7.30
N SER A 264 2.69 11.41 7.57
CA SER A 264 1.46 10.79 7.07
C SER A 264 0.97 11.53 5.84
N TYR A 265 0.09 10.89 5.07
CA TYR A 265 -0.63 11.55 3.99
C TYR A 265 -2.05 11.03 3.84
N GLY A 266 -2.86 11.74 3.07
CA GLY A 266 -4.13 11.24 2.57
C GLY A 266 -4.50 11.82 1.22
N ILE A 267 -5.52 11.26 0.58
CA ILE A 267 -5.96 11.68 -0.76
C ILE A 267 -6.84 12.92 -0.67
N TYR A 268 -6.41 14.01 -1.30
CA TYR A 268 -7.09 15.31 -1.30
C TYR A 268 -7.99 15.52 -2.53
N SER A 269 -7.56 15.06 -3.69
CA SER A 269 -8.35 15.10 -4.93
C SER A 269 -7.91 13.99 -5.89
N ILE A 270 -8.80 13.59 -6.79
CA ILE A 270 -8.52 12.65 -7.88
C ILE A 270 -9.07 13.25 -9.18
N VAL A 271 -8.23 13.31 -10.21
CA VAL A 271 -8.59 13.74 -11.56
C VAL A 271 -8.33 12.59 -12.51
N ILE A 272 -9.38 12.14 -13.19
CA ILE A 272 -9.32 11.07 -14.20
C ILE A 272 -9.10 11.71 -15.57
N LYS A 273 -7.97 11.41 -16.21
CA LYS A 273 -7.59 11.93 -17.54
C LYS A 273 -7.67 10.80 -18.57
N GLN A 274 -8.71 10.80 -19.40
CA GLN A 274 -8.81 9.85 -20.50
C GLN A 274 -7.73 10.14 -21.55
N ARG A 275 -7.04 9.11 -22.04
CA ARG A 275 -6.13 9.27 -23.19
C ARG A 275 -6.97 9.25 -24.47
N LEU A 276 -7.02 10.40 -25.15
CA LEU A 276 -7.74 10.52 -26.44
C LEU A 276 -6.99 9.80 -27.59
N ASP A 277 -5.66 9.69 -27.47
CA ASP A 277 -4.80 9.04 -28.45
C ASP A 277 -4.50 7.61 -27.99
N ARG A 278 -5.08 6.61 -28.66
CA ARG A 278 -4.89 5.19 -28.33
C ARG A 278 -3.49 4.69 -28.66
N ASP A 279 -2.79 5.35 -29.58
CA ASP A 279 -1.62 4.78 -30.28
C ASP A 279 -0.27 5.19 -29.69
N LYS A 280 -0.27 5.92 -28.57
CA LYS A 280 0.95 6.17 -27.80
C LYS A 280 0.86 5.46 -26.46
N PRO A 281 1.39 4.23 -26.31
CA PRO A 281 1.81 3.80 -24.99
C PRO A 281 2.73 4.88 -24.46
N HIS A 282 2.35 5.51 -23.34
CA HIS A 282 3.29 6.38 -22.64
C HIS A 282 4.47 5.48 -22.28
N GLU A 283 5.68 5.78 -22.77
CA GLU A 283 6.87 5.05 -22.34
C GLU A 283 6.91 5.10 -20.81
N PRO A 284 6.78 3.96 -20.09
CA PRO A 284 6.79 4.00 -18.65
C PRO A 284 8.17 4.50 -18.25
N ASN A 285 8.21 5.57 -17.44
CA ASN A 285 9.44 6.24 -17.01
C ASN A 285 10.51 5.21 -16.60
N GLY A 286 11.45 4.94 -17.50
CA GLY A 286 12.65 4.15 -17.23
C GLY A 286 12.57 2.64 -17.40
N TYR A 287 11.77 2.08 -18.33
CA TYR A 287 12.15 0.77 -18.86
C TYR A 287 13.49 0.88 -19.59
N ILE A 288 14.42 0.01 -19.20
CA ILE A 288 15.76 -0.13 -19.78
C ILE A 288 15.62 -0.48 -21.27
N LYS A 289 15.60 0.53 -22.14
CA LYS A 289 16.09 0.39 -23.51
C LYS A 289 17.60 0.31 -23.37
N ASN A 290 18.17 -0.89 -23.19
CA ASN A 290 19.56 -1.26 -23.51
C ASN A 290 19.88 -2.67 -22.95
N LEU A 291 19.40 -3.71 -23.62
CA LEU A 291 20.14 -4.97 -23.71
C LEU A 291 20.21 -5.32 -25.19
N LYS A 292 21.09 -4.62 -25.92
CA LYS A 292 21.63 -5.17 -27.15
C LYS A 292 22.64 -6.23 -26.73
N TRP A 293 22.21 -7.49 -26.80
CA TRP A 293 23.17 -8.59 -26.89
C TRP A 293 23.83 -8.47 -28.26
N THR A 294 25.08 -8.02 -28.28
CA THR A 294 26.00 -8.27 -29.39
C THR A 294 26.79 -9.52 -29.09
#